data_AF-A0A1Y3WHM2-F1
#
_entry.id   AF-A0A1Y3WHM2-F1
#
_cell.length_a   1.000
_cell.length_b   1.000
_cell.length_c   1.000
_cell.angle_alpha   90.00
_cell.angle_beta   90.00
_cell.angle_gamma   90.00
#
_symmetry.space_group_name_H-M   'P 1'
#
loop_
_entity.id
_entity.type
_entity.pdbx_description
1 polymer ?
#
loop_
_entity_poly.entity_id
_entity_poly.type
_entity_poly.pdbx_seq_one_letter_code
_entity_poly.pdbx_strand_id
1 'polypeptide(L)'
;MKNKITIKKSNNYIHFYLHCDAGQAYLFSEKYHKGVYDYFRNGRSETELRKYHSYNSNPRRDHTIAKCLMKSYRRSALEELEVA
;
A
#
# COMPACT_ATOMS: atom_id res chain seq x y z
N MET A 1 8.80 -6.88 -12.81
CA MET A 1 7.43 -7.22 -12.38
C MET A 1 6.82 -6.05 -11.61
N LYS A 2 5.49 -5.97 -11.47
CA LYS A 2 4.82 -4.79 -10.89
C LYS A 2 4.39 -5.03 -9.45
N ASN A 3 5.19 -4.51 -8.52
CA ASN A 3 4.87 -4.36 -7.11
C ASN A 3 3.45 -3.81 -6.93
N LYS A 4 2.59 -4.58 -6.24
CA LYS A 4 1.19 -4.24 -6.03
C LYS A 4 0.85 -4.20 -4.55
N ILE A 5 0.26 -3.10 -4.11
CA ILE A 5 -0.33 -2.98 -2.78
C ILE A 5 -1.67 -3.70 -2.77
N THR A 6 -1.85 -4.63 -1.83
CA THR A 6 -3.09 -5.37 -1.60
C THR A 6 -3.54 -5.20 -0.17
N ILE A 7 -4.83 -5.44 0.09
CA ILE A 7 -5.39 -5.32 1.43
C ILE A 7 -6.13 -6.57 1.86
N LYS A 8 -6.12 -6.84 3.17
CA LYS A 8 -7.04 -7.77 3.83
C LYS A 8 -7.81 -7.00 4.91
N LYS A 9 -9.13 -7.12 4.91
CA LYS A 9 -9.97 -6.57 5.98
C LYS A 9 -10.15 -7.63 7.06
N SER A 10 -9.88 -7.27 8.31
CA SER A 10 -10.18 -8.12 9.46
C SER A 10 -10.68 -7.24 10.60
N ASN A 11 -11.80 -7.63 11.20
CA ASN A 11 -12.50 -6.83 12.21
C ASN A 11 -12.70 -5.37 11.73
N ASN A 12 -12.26 -4.40 12.53
CA ASN A 12 -12.27 -2.97 12.23
C ASN A 12 -10.93 -2.44 11.70
N TYR A 13 -10.12 -3.30 11.06
CA TYR A 13 -8.82 -2.94 10.50
C TYR A 13 -8.68 -3.35 9.04
N ILE A 14 -7.83 -2.61 8.34
CA ILE A 14 -7.34 -2.91 7.00
C ILE A 14 -5.85 -3.17 7.13
N HIS A 15 -5.42 -4.36 6.73
CA HIS A 15 -4.04 -4.79 6.70
C HIS A 15 -3.50 -4.59 5.29
N PHE A 16 -2.41 -3.85 5.15
CA PHE A 16 -1.75 -3.54 3.89
C PHE A 16 -0.55 -4.43 3.67
N TYR A 17 -0.41 -4.90 2.44
CA TYR A 17 0.68 -5.76 2.02
C TYR A 17 1.24 -5.32 0.68
N LEU A 18 2.54 -5.54 0.50
CA LEU A 18 3.22 -5.45 -0.76
C LEU A 18 3.28 -6.86 -1.36
N HIS A 19 2.75 -7.02 -2.57
CA HIS A 19 2.86 -8.24 -3.34
C HIS A 19 3.96 -8.07 -4.39
N CYS A 20 4.98 -8.92 -4.28
CA CYS A 20 6.13 -9.05 -5.17
C CYS A 20 6.20 -10.49 -5.69
N ASP A 21 7.11 -10.79 -6.61
CA ASP A 21 7.24 -12.15 -7.16
C ASP A 21 7.69 -13.18 -6.12
N ALA A 22 8.46 -12.73 -5.13
CA ALA A 22 8.89 -13.53 -3.98
C ALA A 22 7.75 -13.81 -2.98
N GLY A 23 6.57 -13.21 -3.16
CA GLY A 23 5.41 -13.40 -2.31
C GLY A 23 4.85 -12.10 -1.73
N GLN A 24 4.22 -12.20 -0.56
CA GLN A 24 3.48 -11.11 0.05
C GLN A 24 4.14 -10.66 1.35
N ALA A 25 4.59 -9.40 1.41
CA ALA A 25 5.17 -8.77 2.58
C ALA A 25 4.14 -7.88 3.29
N TYR A 26 4.06 -7.98 4.62
CA TYR A 26 3.23 -7.08 5.43
C TYR A 26 3.87 -5.69 5.50
N LEU A 27 3.05 -4.64 5.34
CA LEU A 27 3.50 -3.25 5.46
C LEU A 27 3.04 -2.61 6.77
N PHE A 28 1.72 -2.56 6.99
CA PHE A 28 1.12 -1.95 8.18
C PHE A 28 -0.38 -2.26 8.26
N SER A 29 -1.00 -1.85 9.36
CA SER A 29 -2.46 -1.92 9.57
C SER A 29 -3.00 -0.54 9.94
N GLU A 30 -4.21 -0.24 9.50
CA GLU A 30 -4.95 0.98 9.87
C GLU A 30 -6.41 0.65 10.20
N LYS A 31 -7.04 1.49 11.03
CA LYS A 31 -8.48 1.37 11.31
C LYS A 31 -9.27 1.46 10.00
N TYR A 32 -10.36 0.70 9.93
CA TYR A 32 -11.19 0.64 8.76
C TYR A 32 -11.79 2.01 8.42
N HIS A 33 -11.52 2.45 7.20
CA HIS A 33 -12.13 3.62 6.60
C HIS A 33 -12.67 3.25 5.22
N LYS A 34 -13.96 3.51 4.99
CA LYS A 34 -14.62 3.14 3.73
C LYS A 34 -13.90 3.68 2.50
N GLY A 35 -13.53 4.97 2.50
CA GLY A 35 -12.83 5.59 1.36
C GLY A 35 -11.43 5.02 1.09
N VAL A 36 -10.75 4.55 2.13
CA VAL A 36 -9.46 3.85 2.00
C VAL A 36 -9.70 2.44 1.46
N TYR A 37 -10.60 1.68 2.08
CA TYR A 37 -10.95 0.33 1.64
C TYR A 37 -11.39 0.29 0.18
N ASP A 38 -12.35 1.14 -0.21
CA ASP A 38 -12.90 1.17 -1.56
C ASP A 38 -11.83 1.51 -2.61
N TYR A 39 -10.84 2.34 -2.24
CA TYR A 39 -9.73 2.67 -3.15
C TYR A 39 -8.76 1.51 -3.36
N PHE A 40 -8.47 0.76 -2.29
CA PHE A 40 -7.46 -0.31 -2.27
C PHE A 40 -8.01 -1.73 -2.46
N ARG A 41 -9.33 -1.96 -2.41
CA ARG A 41 -9.95 -3.32 -2.46
C ARG A 41 -9.59 -4.14 -3.70
N ASN A 42 -9.31 -3.50 -4.83
CA ASN A 42 -8.88 -4.16 -6.06
C ASN A 42 -7.35 -4.28 -6.18
N GLY A 43 -6.65 -3.83 -5.14
CA GLY A 43 -5.20 -3.59 -5.09
C GLY A 43 -4.75 -2.50 -6.05
N ARG A 44 -3.55 -1.93 -5.80
CA ARG A 44 -3.00 -0.82 -6.57
C ARG A 44 -1.52 -1.00 -6.81
N SER A 45 -1.07 -0.82 -8.04
CA SER A 45 0.34 -0.76 -8.36
C SER A 45 0.98 0.52 -7.84
N GLU A 46 2.28 0.48 -7.60
CA GLU A 46 3.03 1.67 -7.18
C GLU A 46 2.90 2.82 -8.20
N THR A 47 2.86 2.49 -9.50
CA THR A 47 2.66 3.47 -10.57
C THR A 47 1.30 4.16 -10.45
N GLU A 48 0.22 3.43 -10.13
CA GLU A 48 -1.09 4.04 -9.88
C GLU A 48 -1.06 4.96 -8.65
N LEU A 49 -0.37 4.55 -7.59
CA LEU A 49 -0.22 5.36 -6.37
C LEU A 49 0.59 6.64 -6.62
N ARG A 50 1.62 6.60 -7.46
CA ARG A 50 2.43 7.78 -7.83
C ARG A 50 1.69 8.73 -8.77
N LYS A 51 0.84 8.19 -9.66
CA LYS A 51 -0.01 8.98 -10.58
C LYS A 51 -1.25 9.55 -9.92
N TYR A 52 -1.54 9.15 -8.68
CA TYR A 52 -2.69 9.65 -7.96
C TYR A 52 -2.49 11.13 -7.65
N HIS A 53 -3.28 11.97 -8.32
CA HIS A 53 -3.40 13.39 -8.02
C HIS A 53 -4.48 13.60 -6.96
N SER A 54 -4.10 14.15 -5.81
CA SER A 54 -5.00 14.50 -4.72
C SER A 54 -5.87 15.71 -5.12
N TYR A 55 -6.92 15.49 -5.91
CA TYR A 55 -7.99 16.47 -6.10
C TYR A 55 -8.88 16.53 -4.86
N ASN A 56 -8.27 16.91 -3.73
CA ASN A 56 -8.86 17.36 -2.46
C ASN A 56 -10.04 16.54 -1.88
N SER A 57 -10.14 15.25 -2.18
CA SER A 57 -11.37 14.48 -1.92
C SER A 57 -11.31 13.63 -0.64
N ASN A 58 -10.13 13.22 -0.15
CA ASN A 58 -10.02 12.45 1.11
C ASN A 58 -8.61 12.49 1.74
N PRO A 59 -8.36 13.34 2.76
CA PRO A 59 -7.06 13.45 3.42
C PRO A 59 -6.54 12.14 4.02
N ARG A 60 -7.43 11.27 4.51
CA ARG A 60 -7.02 9.97 5.07
C ARG A 60 -6.51 9.04 3.99
N ARG A 61 -7.17 9.00 2.83
CA ARG A 61 -6.72 8.22 1.67
C ARG A 61 -5.33 8.69 1.22
N ASP A 62 -5.16 10.00 1.09
CA ASP A 62 -3.89 10.59 0.64
C ASP A 62 -2.75 10.25 1.60
N HIS A 63 -3.02 10.33 2.92
CA HIS A 63 -2.08 9.89 3.94
C HIS A 63 -1.72 8.40 3.82
N THR A 64 -2.72 7.52 3.65
CA THR A 64 -2.48 6.09 3.48
C THR A 64 -1.68 5.80 2.20
N ILE A 65 -1.94 6.51 1.10
CA ILE A 65 -1.16 6.37 -0.16
C ILE A 65 0.31 6.75 0.06
N ALA A 66 0.57 7.90 0.69
CA ALA A 66 1.94 8.34 0.99
C ALA A 66 2.66 7.33 1.89
N LYS A 67 1.96 6.80 2.90
CA LYS A 67 2.49 5.76 3.80
C LYS A 67 2.80 4.46 3.07
N CYS A 68 1.93 4.02 2.15
CA CYS A 68 2.18 2.86 1.28
C CYS A 68 3.46 3.04 0.47
N LEU A 69 3.62 4.19 -0.22
CA LEU A 69 4.80 4.48 -1.04
C LEU A 69 6.09 4.48 -0.21
N MET A 70 6.07 5.10 0.96
CA MET A 70 7.24 5.14 1.86
C MET A 70 7.61 3.74 2.38
N LYS A 71 6.61 2.95 2.78
CA LYS A 71 6.83 1.61 3.33
C LYS A 71 7.23 0.58 2.28
N SER A 72 6.67 0.67 1.06
CA SER A 72 7.09 -0.20 -0.04
C SER A 72 8.53 0.08 -0.45
N TYR A 73 8.91 1.35 -0.60
CA TYR A 73 10.28 1.72 -0.95
C TYR A 73 11.29 1.24 0.09
N ARG A 74 11.02 1.46 1.38
CA ARG A 74 11.89 0.98 2.46
C ARG A 74 12.06 -0.54 2.43
N ARG A 75 11.01 -1.29 2.07
CA ARG A 75 11.09 -2.75 1.99
C ARG A 75 11.93 -3.20 0.82
N SER A 76 11.71 -2.63 -0.36
CA SER A 76 12.54 -2.93 -1.54
C SER A 76 14.01 -2.59 -1.32
N ALA A 77 14.31 -1.45 -0.69
CA ALA A 77 15.69 -1.07 -0.37
C ALA A 77 16.37 -2.01 0.65
N LEU A 78 15.61 -2.62 1.57
CA LEU A 78 16.16 -3.62 2.50
C LEU A 78 16.40 -4.97 1.80
N GLU A 79 15.50 -5.39 0.91
CA GLU A 79 15.68 -6.62 0.11
C GLU A 79 16.90 -6.50 -0.82
N GLU A 80 17.16 -5.33 -1.40
CA GLU A 80 18.37 -5.09 -2.21
C GLU A 80 19.67 -5.15 -1.38
N LEU A 81 19.63 -4.76 -0.10
CA LEU A 81 20.78 -4.82 0.80
C LEU A 81 21.02 -6.22 1.39
N GLU A 82 19.98 -7.03 1.56
CA GLU A 82 20.09 -8.42 2.05
C GLU A 82 20.57 -9.40 0.96
N VAL A 83 20.50 -9.01 -0.31
CA VAL A 83 20.92 -9.80 -1.47
C VAL A 83 22.32 -9.43 -1.99
N ALA A 84 22.90 -8.32 -1.52
CA ALA A 84 24.24 -7.82 -1.88
C ALA A 84 25.33 -8.30 -0.91
#